data_AF-A0AAW8LSI6-F1
#
_entry.id   AF-A0AAW8LSI6-F1
#
_cell.length_a   1.000
_cell.length_b   1.000
_cell.length_c   1.000
_cell.angle_alpha   90.00
_cell.angle_beta   90.00
_cell.angle_gamma   90.00
#
_symmetry.space_group_name_H-M   'P 1'
#
loop_
_entity.id
_entity.type
_entity.pdbx_description
1 polymer ?
#
loop_
_entity_poly.entity_id
_entity_poly.type
_entity_poly.pdbx_seq_one_letter_code
_entity_poly.pdbx_strand_id
1 'polypeptide(L)'
;MAENRTIKGVGLIALLTLLPLAVNHVIFTASGFPALYCWFSPALGSLYMEWGIVLLYAVSAFVALKLFRGQMYPALGGVVVIIGIIELPNLAEHAFRLGGTCG
;
A
#
# COMPACT_ATOMS: atom_id res chain seq x y z
N MET A 1 -5.24 -25.33 16.15
CA MET A 1 -4.01 -25.34 15.30
C MET A 1 -3.99 -24.23 14.22
N ALA A 2 -4.66 -23.08 14.42
CA ALA A 2 -4.62 -21.97 13.45
C ALA A 2 -3.58 -20.87 13.82
N GLU A 3 -3.21 -20.78 15.09
CA GLU A 3 -2.43 -19.67 15.66
C GLU A 3 -0.98 -19.59 15.16
N ASN A 4 -0.34 -20.73 14.91
CA ASN A 4 1.07 -20.78 14.49
C ASN A 4 1.30 -20.35 13.03
N ARG A 5 0.27 -20.40 12.16
CA ARG A 5 0.38 -19.92 10.77
C ARG A 5 0.25 -18.40 10.68
N THR A 6 -0.59 -17.81 11.51
CA THR A 6 -0.81 -16.36 11.56
C THR A 6 0.44 -15.62 12.03
N ILE A 7 1.14 -16.13 13.05
CA ILE A 7 2.37 -15.51 13.57
C ILE A 7 3.50 -15.56 12.54
N LYS A 8 3.66 -16.68 11.81
CA LYS A 8 4.65 -16.79 10.73
C LYS A 8 4.31 -15.87 9.55
N GLY A 9 3.04 -15.76 9.19
CA GLY A 9 2.58 -14.87 8.11
C GLY A 9 2.79 -13.39 8.45
N VAL A 10 2.41 -12.97 9.67
CA VAL A 10 2.63 -11.60 10.15
C VAL A 10 4.11 -11.29 10.28
N GLY A 11 4.92 -12.23 10.79
CA GLY A 11 6.38 -12.08 10.85
C GLY A 11 7.02 -11.93 9.47
N LEU A 12 6.54 -12.67 8.47
CA LEU A 12 7.03 -12.55 7.09
C LEU A 12 6.65 -11.20 6.46
N ILE A 13 5.40 -10.76 6.66
CA ILE A 13 4.92 -9.46 6.14
C ILE A 13 5.68 -8.31 6.82
N ALA A 14 5.86 -8.38 8.14
CA ALA A 14 6.66 -7.42 8.89
C ALA A 14 8.11 -7.40 8.41
N LEU A 15 8.72 -8.56 8.17
CA LEU A 15 10.08 -8.64 7.61
C LEU A 15 10.14 -8.02 6.21
N LEU A 16 9.20 -8.37 5.32
CA LEU A 16 9.13 -7.87 3.94
C LEU A 16 8.88 -6.36 3.85
N THR A 17 8.32 -5.75 4.88
CA THR A 17 8.02 -4.31 4.91
C THR A 17 9.05 -3.50 5.71
N LEU A 18 9.43 -3.97 6.91
CA LEU A 18 10.36 -3.27 7.80
C LEU A 18 11.81 -3.37 7.33
N LEU A 19 12.22 -4.51 6.75
CA LEU A 19 13.59 -4.69 6.28
C LEU A 19 13.95 -3.70 5.16
N PRO A 20 13.18 -3.57 4.07
CA PRO A 20 13.49 -2.56 3.06
C PRO A 20 13.39 -1.13 3.61
N LEU A 21 12.46 -0.86 4.52
CA LEU A 21 12.37 0.47 5.16
C LEU A 21 13.62 0.80 5.97
N ALA A 22 14.13 -0.15 6.77
CA ALA A 22 15.37 0.01 7.54
C ALA A 22 16.58 0.18 6.62
N VAL A 23 16.67 -0.59 5.53
CA VAL A 23 17.72 -0.44 4.52
C VAL A 23 17.66 0.94 3.86
N ASN A 24 16.46 1.43 3.50
CA ASN A 24 16.29 2.78 2.95
C ASN A 24 16.80 3.86 3.92
N HIS A 25 16.47 3.71 5.20
CA HIS A 25 16.88 4.66 6.22
C HIS A 25 18.41 4.66 6.40
N VAL A 26 19.05 3.50 6.43
CA VAL A 26 20.52 3.39 6.54
C VAL A 26 21.20 4.02 5.34
N ILE A 27 20.72 3.72 4.13
CA ILE A 27 21.24 4.31 2.88
C ILE A 27 21.08 5.83 2.92
N PHE A 28 19.89 6.33 3.28
CA PHE A 28 19.63 7.76 3.38
C PHE A 28 20.56 8.45 4.38
N THR A 29 20.79 7.88 5.56
CA THR A 29 21.73 8.44 6.54
C THR A 29 23.18 8.43 6.06
N ALA A 30 23.56 7.51 5.18
CA ALA A 30 24.93 7.37 4.69
C ALA A 30 25.22 8.22 3.44
N SER A 31 24.24 8.37 2.54
CA SER A 31 24.43 9.02 1.22
C SER A 31 23.57 10.28 1.01
N GLY A 32 22.61 10.56 1.89
CA GLY A 32 21.60 11.60 1.69
C GLY A 32 20.60 11.30 0.56
N PHE A 33 20.67 10.11 -0.06
CA PHE A 33 19.86 9.74 -1.21
C PHE A 33 18.86 8.64 -0.85
N PRO A 34 17.54 8.89 -0.94
CA PRO A 34 16.52 7.89 -0.63
C PRO A 34 16.37 6.90 -1.79
N ALA A 35 17.26 5.91 -1.85
CA ALA A 35 17.40 4.99 -2.98
C ALA A 35 16.11 4.19 -3.29
N LEU A 36 15.40 3.71 -2.28
CA LEU A 36 14.17 2.96 -2.50
C LEU A 36 13.05 3.87 -3.03
N TYR A 37 12.97 5.11 -2.55
CA TYR A 37 12.02 6.07 -3.09
C TYR A 37 12.29 6.35 -4.58
N CYS A 38 13.54 6.64 -4.96
CA CYS A 38 13.85 7.02 -6.34
C CYS A 38 13.76 5.88 -7.34
N TRP A 39 13.99 4.65 -6.92
CA TRP A 39 13.79 3.49 -7.79
C TRP A 39 12.32 3.06 -7.89
N PHE A 40 11.55 3.14 -6.80
CA PHE A 40 10.14 2.71 -6.83
C PHE A 40 9.17 3.80 -7.27
N SER A 41 9.50 5.08 -7.14
CA SER A 41 8.65 6.21 -7.54
C SER A 41 8.06 6.07 -8.96
N PRO A 42 8.84 5.78 -10.03
CA PRO A 42 8.26 5.62 -11.37
C PRO A 42 7.35 4.39 -11.49
N ALA A 43 7.67 3.29 -10.80
CA ALA A 43 6.85 2.08 -10.81
C ALA A 43 5.54 2.27 -10.04
N LEU A 44 5.58 2.94 -8.88
CA LEU A 44 4.42 3.24 -8.04
C LEU A 44 3.49 4.24 -8.73
N GLY A 45 4.03 5.26 -9.38
CA GLY A 45 3.25 6.24 -10.14
C GLY A 45 2.51 5.60 -11.32
N SER A 46 3.20 4.75 -12.09
CA SER A 46 2.57 4.00 -13.19
C SER A 46 1.49 3.04 -12.69
N LEU A 47 1.77 2.32 -11.59
CA LEU A 47 0.80 1.42 -10.98
C LEU A 47 -0.45 2.18 -10.52
N TYR A 48 -0.28 3.33 -9.86
CA TYR A 48 -1.40 4.14 -9.39
C TYR A 48 -2.24 4.68 -10.54
N MET A 49 -1.61 5.20 -11.59
CA MET A 49 -2.31 5.76 -12.77
C MET A 49 -3.08 4.68 -13.54
N GLU A 50 -2.47 3.51 -13.79
CA GLU A 50 -3.11 2.44 -14.57
C GLU A 50 -4.15 1.66 -13.77
N TRP A 51 -3.89 1.39 -12.49
CA TRP A 51 -4.79 0.60 -11.66
C TRP A 51 -5.83 1.44 -10.93
N GLY A 52 -5.63 2.75 -10.80
CA GLY A 52 -6.54 3.64 -10.10
C GLY A 52 -7.96 3.55 -10.66
N ILE A 53 -8.11 3.62 -11.99
CA ILE A 53 -9.40 3.48 -12.68
C ILE A 53 -10.03 2.11 -12.47
N VAL A 54 -9.24 1.04 -12.58
CA VAL A 54 -9.74 -0.34 -12.43
C VAL A 54 -10.26 -0.57 -11.01
N LEU A 55 -9.52 -0.10 -10.01
CA LEU A 55 -9.91 -0.18 -8.61
C LEU A 55 -11.18 0.65 -8.34
N LEU A 56 -11.30 1.85 -8.92
CA LEU A 56 -12.49 2.71 -8.77
C LEU A 56 -13.76 2.05 -9.33
N TYR A 57 -13.66 1.39 -10.49
CA TYR A 57 -14.75 0.60 -11.05
C TYR A 57 -15.08 -0.63 -10.19
N ALA A 58 -14.06 -1.31 -9.64
CA ALA A 58 -14.28 -2.43 -8.74
C ALA A 58 -14.99 -2.00 -7.44
N VAL A 59 -14.63 -0.85 -6.85
CA VAL A 59 -15.30 -0.28 -5.67
C VAL A 59 -16.76 0.00 -5.97
N SER A 60 -17.04 0.74 -7.05
CA SER A 60 -18.39 1.15 -7.39
C SER A 60 -19.30 -0.06 -7.64
N ALA A 61 -18.80 -1.09 -8.34
CA ALA A 61 -19.50 -2.35 -8.51
C ALA A 61 -19.74 -3.10 -7.18
N PHE A 62 -18.72 -3.18 -6.32
CA PHE A 62 -18.83 -3.83 -5.01
C PHE A 62 -19.85 -3.14 -4.10
N VAL A 63 -19.81 -1.81 -4.04
CA VAL A 63 -20.74 -0.98 -3.26
C VAL A 63 -22.15 -1.18 -3.76
N ALA A 64 -22.39 -1.08 -5.07
CA ALA A 64 -23.70 -1.31 -5.65
C ALA A 64 -24.25 -2.69 -5.26
N LEU A 65 -23.44 -3.74 -5.41
CA LEU A 65 -23.84 -5.11 -5.09
C LEU A 65 -24.17 -5.31 -3.60
N LYS A 66 -23.41 -4.68 -2.70
CA LYS A 66 -23.67 -4.74 -1.25
C LYS A 66 -24.90 -3.94 -0.83
N LEU A 67 -25.14 -2.78 -1.44
CA LEU A 67 -26.36 -1.99 -1.23
C LEU A 67 -27.61 -2.75 -1.68
N PHE A 68 -27.58 -3.39 -2.86
CA PHE A 68 -28.71 -4.22 -3.33
C PHE A 68 -29.04 -5.40 -2.39
N ARG A 69 -28.06 -5.86 -1.60
CA ARG A 69 -28.25 -6.94 -0.62
C ARG A 69 -28.62 -6.43 0.78
N GLY A 70 -28.86 -5.12 0.95
CA GLY A 70 -29.19 -4.51 2.24
C GLY A 70 -28.04 -4.51 3.25
N GLN A 71 -26.81 -4.75 2.81
CA GLN A 71 -25.64 -4.94 3.66
C GLN A 71 -24.81 -3.64 3.75
N MET A 72 -25.34 -2.63 4.45
CA MET A 72 -24.66 -1.33 4.61
C MET A 72 -23.31 -1.40 5.34
N TYR A 73 -23.23 -2.11 6.48
CA TYR A 73 -21.98 -2.21 7.24
C TYR A 73 -20.84 -2.90 6.47
N PRO A 74 -21.07 -4.05 5.78
CA PRO A 74 -20.06 -4.65 4.91
C PRO A 74 -19.67 -3.77 3.71
N ALA A 75 -20.60 -2.94 3.20
CA ALA A 75 -20.29 -2.02 2.11
C ALA A 75 -19.27 -0.96 2.57
N LEU A 76 -19.51 -0.33 3.73
CA LEU A 76 -18.58 0.64 4.32
C LEU A 76 -17.20 0.02 4.60
N GLY A 77 -17.17 -1.17 5.20
CA GLY A 77 -15.91 -1.88 5.45
C GLY A 77 -15.12 -2.16 4.17
N GLY A 78 -15.79 -2.63 3.11
CA GLY A 78 -15.13 -2.87 1.82
C GLY A 78 -14.63 -1.60 1.15
N VAL A 79 -15.37 -0.49 1.24
CA VAL A 79 -14.92 0.81 0.73
C VAL A 79 -13.64 1.27 1.42
N VAL A 80 -13.59 1.20 2.76
CA VAL A 80 -12.39 1.58 3.52
C VAL A 80 -11.19 0.71 3.12
N VAL A 81 -11.37 -0.59 2.96
CA VAL A 81 -10.30 -1.50 2.54
C VAL A 81 -9.79 -1.14 1.15
N ILE A 82 -10.68 -0.90 0.18
CA ILE A 82 -10.25 -0.63 -1.19
C ILE A 82 -9.64 0.78 -1.31
N ILE A 83 -10.18 1.78 -0.62
CA ILE A 83 -9.53 3.11 -0.51
C ILE A 83 -8.13 2.95 0.09
N GLY A 84 -7.98 2.14 1.14
CA GLY A 84 -6.67 1.84 1.72
C GLY A 84 -5.70 1.20 0.72
N ILE A 85 -6.18 0.33 -0.18
CA ILE A 85 -5.38 -0.27 -1.25
C ILE A 85 -5.00 0.77 -2.32
N ILE A 86 -5.94 1.64 -2.71
CA ILE A 86 -5.69 2.70 -3.70
C ILE A 86 -4.69 3.71 -3.17
N GLU A 87 -4.77 4.10 -1.90
CA GLU A 87 -3.87 5.07 -1.27
C GLU A 87 -2.53 4.46 -0.83
N LEU A 88 -2.40 3.14 -0.85
CA LEU A 88 -1.19 2.42 -0.43
C LEU A 88 0.08 2.84 -1.20
N PRO A 89 0.06 3.05 -2.53
CA PRO A 89 1.19 3.59 -3.29
C PRO A 89 1.57 5.00 -2.84
N ASN A 90 0.59 5.85 -2.55
CA ASN A 90 0.79 7.23 -2.11
C ASN A 90 1.37 7.29 -0.68
N LEU A 91 0.88 6.41 0.20
CA LEU A 91 1.43 6.17 1.54
C LEU A 91 2.86 5.63 1.48
N ALA A 92 3.13 4.68 0.59
CA ALA A 92 4.47 4.17 0.37
C ALA A 92 5.40 5.29 -0.10
N GLU A 93 4.94 6.13 -1.03
CA GLU A 93 5.69 7.29 -1.49
C GLU A 93 6.08 8.22 -0.34
N HIS A 94 5.13 8.57 0.53
CA HIS A 94 5.36 9.41 1.70
C HIS A 94 6.31 8.76 2.71
N ALA A 95 6.17 7.45 2.95
CA ALA A 95 7.01 6.72 3.90
C ALA A 95 8.46 6.59 3.43
N PHE A 96 8.69 6.42 2.12
CA PHE A 96 10.04 6.21 1.58
C PHE A 96 10.77 7.51 1.24
N ARG A 97 10.06 8.63 1.02
CA ARG A 97 10.65 9.91 0.61
C ARG A 97 11.64 10.47 1.63
N LEU A 98 11.47 10.21 2.94
CA LEU A 98 12.38 10.61 4.04
C LEU A 98 12.86 12.09 3.97
N GLY A 99 12.09 12.98 3.34
CA GLY A 99 12.45 14.38 3.12
C GLY A 99 13.42 14.64 1.96
N GLY A 100 13.90 13.62 1.26
CA GLY A 100 14.72 13.75 0.05
C GLY A 100 13.90 13.98 -1.22
N THR A 101 14.55 14.46 -2.27
CA THR A 101 13.99 14.56 -3.62
C THR A 101 14.77 13.65 -4.54
N CYS A 102 14.05 12.93 -5.40
CA CYS A 102 14.64 12.33 -6.59
C CYS A 102 14.69 13.47 -7.61
N GLY A 103 15.91 13.91 -7.95
CA GLY A 103 16.15 15.08 -8.80
C GLY A 103 15.36 15.06 -10.10
#